data_AF-A0A915C1H5-F1
#
_entry.id   AF-A0A915C1H5-F1
#
_cell.length_a   1.000
_cell.length_b   1.000
_cell.length_c   1.000
_cell.angle_alpha   90.00
_cell.angle_beta   90.00
_cell.angle_gamma   90.00
#
_symmetry.space_group_name_H-M   'P 1'
#
loop_
_entity.id
_entity.type
_entity.pdbx_description
1 polymer ?
#
loop_
_entity_poly.entity_id
_entity_poly.type
_entity_poly.pdbx_seq_one_letter_code
_entity_poly.pdbx_strand_id
1 'polypeptide(L)'
;MLRAFIQSNIEHRLRERNKHIIIDTVRILAHREDSIKKYFAKENGIEMLLWFLTNEPSEQVMYYAAFALRSMLNHPDKTIAERCVSADGVKVEFRIIIKLQSFFLEVRWKMRANICEKISKITDTELLFWR
;
A
#
# COMPACT_ATOMS: atom_id res chain seq x y z
N MET A 1 -21.82 0.27 -8.65
CA MET A 1 -21.07 0.97 -7.59
C MET A 1 -19.59 1.14 -7.96
N LEU A 2 -18.89 0.11 -8.44
CA LEU A 2 -17.48 0.21 -8.91
C LEU A 2 -17.27 1.14 -10.11
N ARG A 3 -18.21 1.19 -11.07
CA ARG A 3 -18.13 2.14 -12.21
C ARG A 3 -18.08 3.62 -11.79
N ALA A 4 -18.61 3.97 -10.61
CA ALA A 4 -18.54 5.34 -10.11
C ALA A 4 -17.12 5.77 -9.71
N PHE A 5 -16.25 4.82 -9.33
CA PHE A 5 -14.85 5.09 -8.98
C PHE A 5 -13.99 5.43 -10.19
N ILE A 6 -14.33 4.90 -11.37
CA ILE A 6 -13.50 5.02 -12.58
C ILE A 6 -14.01 6.16 -13.48
N GLN A 7 -15.30 6.48 -13.40
CA GLN A 7 -15.96 7.33 -14.40
C GLN A 7 -16.27 8.75 -13.94
N SER A 8 -15.79 9.16 -12.77
CA SER A 8 -16.11 10.48 -12.26
C SER A 8 -14.87 11.19 -11.72
N ASN A 9 -14.68 12.42 -12.20
CA ASN A 9 -13.88 13.48 -11.61
C ASN A 9 -14.38 13.89 -10.20
N ILE A 10 -15.06 12.97 -9.50
CA ILE A 10 -15.49 13.19 -8.14
C ILE A 10 -14.30 12.77 -7.29
N GLU A 11 -13.54 13.76 -6.86
CA GLU A 11 -12.82 13.71 -5.59
C GLU A 11 -13.81 13.33 -4.48
N HIS A 12 -14.21 12.07 -4.41
CA HIS A 12 -14.84 11.54 -3.22
C HIS A 12 -13.72 11.55 -2.19
N ARG A 13 -13.68 12.64 -1.41
CA ARG A 13 -12.92 12.81 -0.17
C ARG A 13 -13.38 11.75 0.86
N LEU A 14 -13.30 10.48 0.51
CA LEU A 14 -13.22 9.41 1.49
C LEU A 14 -11.97 9.73 2.29
N ARG A 15 -12.17 10.15 3.54
CA ARG A 15 -11.08 10.31 4.50
C ARG A 15 -10.25 9.03 4.49
N GLU A 16 -8.93 9.10 4.68
CA GLU A 16 -8.05 7.91 4.65
C GLU A 16 -8.59 6.75 5.52
N ARG A 17 -9.22 7.07 6.66
CA ARG A 17 -9.90 6.10 7.52
C ARG A 17 -11.00 5.29 6.81
N ASN A 18 -11.68 5.83 5.82
CA ASN A 18 -12.76 5.12 5.14
C ASN A 18 -12.22 4.24 4.01
N LYS A 19 -11.09 4.63 3.39
CA LYS A 19 -10.48 3.88 2.29
C LYS A 19 -10.03 2.50 2.74
N HIS A 20 -9.33 2.40 3.88
CA HIS A 20 -8.87 1.10 4.37
C HIS A 20 -10.04 0.19 4.78
N ILE A 21 -11.12 0.73 5.35
CA ILE A 21 -12.32 -0.05 5.71
C ILE A 21 -12.95 -0.68 4.46
N ILE A 22 -13.08 0.09 3.38
CA ILE A 22 -13.66 -0.40 2.12
C ILE A 22 -12.78 -1.51 1.54
N ILE A 23 -11.47 -1.31 1.50
CA ILE A 23 -10.54 -2.31 0.93
C ILE A 23 -10.46 -3.55 1.82
N ASP A 24 -10.51 -3.40 3.14
CA ASP A 24 -10.58 -4.55 4.06
C ASP A 24 -11.89 -5.33 3.89
N THR A 25 -13.01 -4.65 3.63
CA THR A 25 -14.28 -5.30 3.30
C THR A 25 -14.16 -6.09 2.00
N VAL A 26 -13.54 -5.52 0.96
CA VAL A 26 -13.25 -6.25 -0.30
C VAL A 26 -12.41 -7.49 -0.02
N ARG A 27 -11.36 -7.38 0.79
CA ARG A 27 -10.53 -8.53 1.19
C ARG A 27 -11.35 -9.62 1.88
N ILE A 28 -12.20 -9.26 2.83
CA ILE A 28 -13.03 -10.22 3.58
C ILE A 28 -13.96 -10.96 2.63
N LEU A 29 -14.68 -10.22 1.78
CA LEU A 29 -15.60 -10.80 0.79
C LEU A 29 -14.86 -11.68 -0.22
N ALA A 30 -13.66 -11.28 -0.65
CA ALA A 30 -12.85 -12.02 -1.61
C ALA A 30 -12.04 -13.18 -1.00
N HIS A 31 -12.00 -13.38 0.32
CA HIS A 31 -11.04 -14.31 0.93
C HIS A 31 -11.30 -15.78 0.56
N ARG A 32 -12.57 -16.17 0.35
CA ARG A 32 -12.96 -17.58 0.05
C ARG A 32 -14.03 -17.74 -1.02
N GLU A 33 -14.58 -16.64 -1.51
CA GLU A 33 -15.68 -16.69 -2.49
C GLU A 33 -15.16 -16.39 -3.89
N ASP A 34 -14.93 -17.46 -4.66
CA ASP A 34 -14.42 -17.36 -6.03
C ASP A 34 -15.40 -16.63 -6.98
N SER A 35 -16.70 -16.73 -6.73
CA SER A 35 -17.73 -15.97 -7.44
C SER A 35 -17.55 -14.46 -7.25
N ILE A 36 -17.24 -14.03 -6.02
CA ILE A 36 -16.99 -12.63 -5.66
C ILE A 36 -15.68 -12.16 -6.30
N LYS A 37 -14.61 -12.97 -6.26
CA LYS A 37 -13.35 -12.62 -6.92
C LYS A 37 -13.55 -12.42 -8.43
N LYS A 38 -14.28 -13.31 -9.10
CA LYS A 38 -14.60 -13.15 -10.53
C LYS A 38 -15.42 -11.90 -10.81
N TYR A 39 -16.44 -11.64 -10.01
CA TYR A 39 -17.26 -10.43 -10.13
C TYR A 39 -16.41 -9.16 -9.94
N PHE A 40 -15.61 -9.12 -8.88
CA PHE A 40 -14.74 -7.99 -8.57
C PHE A 40 -13.70 -7.74 -9.66
N ALA A 41 -13.07 -8.80 -10.18
CA ALA A 41 -12.16 -8.71 -11.31
C ALA A 41 -12.87 -8.17 -12.56
N LYS A 42 -14.08 -8.66 -12.86
CA LYS A 42 -14.89 -8.21 -14.00
C LYS A 42 -15.21 -6.71 -13.93
N GLU A 43 -15.45 -6.18 -12.73
CA GLU A 43 -15.75 -4.77 -12.47
C GLU A 43 -14.51 -3.87 -12.30
N ASN A 44 -13.37 -4.24 -12.89
CA ASN A 44 -12.10 -3.50 -12.83
C ASN A 44 -11.50 -3.36 -11.41
N GLY A 45 -11.84 -4.29 -10.52
CA GLY A 45 -11.37 -4.25 -9.14
C GLY A 45 -9.86 -4.47 -9.00
N ILE A 46 -9.23 -5.20 -9.92
CA ILE A 46 -7.77 -5.43 -9.90
C ILE A 46 -7.04 -4.11 -10.16
N GLU A 47 -7.47 -3.38 -11.18
CA GLU A 47 -6.94 -2.09 -11.59
C GLU A 47 -7.11 -1.06 -10.46
N MET A 48 -8.24 -1.08 -9.76
CA MET A 48 -8.45 -0.26 -8.55
C MET A 48 -7.44 -0.58 -7.45
N LEU A 49 -7.19 -1.87 -7.15
CA LEU A 49 -6.22 -2.26 -6.14
C LEU A 49 -4.80 -1.82 -6.52
N LEU A 50 -4.41 -2.00 -7.79
CA LEU A 50 -3.12 -1.53 -8.31
C LEU A 50 -2.99 -0.01 -8.27
N TRP A 51 -4.08 0.72 -8.48
CA TRP A 51 -4.11 2.18 -8.34
C TRP A 51 -3.83 2.61 -6.90
N PHE A 52 -4.46 1.99 -5.91
CA PHE A 52 -4.21 2.28 -4.48
C PHE A 52 -2.74 2.01 -4.13
N LEU A 53 -2.21 0.89 -4.60
CA LEU A 53 -0.81 0.51 -4.39
C LEU A 53 0.19 1.52 -4.99
N THR A 54 -0.18 2.19 -6.07
CA THR A 54 0.72 3.14 -6.75
C THR A 54 0.61 4.56 -6.19
N ASN A 55 -0.63 5.00 -5.94
CA ASN A 55 -0.97 6.42 -5.75
C ASN A 55 -1.33 6.79 -4.32
N GLU A 56 -1.71 5.84 -3.46
CA GLU A 56 -2.09 6.17 -2.10
C GLU A 56 -0.85 6.38 -1.21
N PRO A 57 -0.79 7.49 -0.44
CA PRO A 57 0.32 7.73 0.50
C PRO A 57 0.18 6.95 1.81
N SER A 58 -1.04 6.53 2.17
CA SER A 58 -1.32 5.80 3.41
C SER A 58 -0.82 4.36 3.33
N GLU A 59 0.20 4.03 4.13
CA GLU A 59 0.74 2.67 4.26
C GLU A 59 -0.33 1.66 4.64
N GLN A 60 -1.27 2.05 5.51
CA GLN A 60 -2.36 1.20 5.93
C GLN A 60 -3.26 0.83 4.74
N VAL A 61 -3.62 1.81 3.91
CA VAL A 61 -4.42 1.56 2.70
C VAL A 61 -3.66 0.68 1.71
N MET A 62 -2.36 0.95 1.49
CA MET A 62 -1.51 0.11 0.64
C MET A 62 -1.43 -1.34 1.13
N TYR A 63 -1.29 -1.54 2.45
CA TYR A 63 -1.26 -2.87 3.05
C TYR A 63 -2.54 -3.66 2.77
N TYR A 64 -3.72 -3.07 3.02
CA TYR A 64 -4.98 -3.74 2.74
C TYR A 64 -5.19 -3.98 1.23
N ALA A 65 -4.75 -3.06 0.37
CA ALA A 65 -4.83 -3.24 -1.07
C ALA A 65 -3.97 -4.42 -1.56
N ALA A 66 -2.73 -4.54 -1.05
CA ALA A 66 -1.85 -5.66 -1.35
C ALA A 66 -2.45 -6.98 -0.84
N PHE A 67 -3.07 -6.96 0.34
CA PHE A 67 -3.64 -8.16 0.93
C PHE A 67 -4.93 -8.62 0.23
N ALA A 68 -5.75 -7.67 -0.22
CA ALA A 68 -6.89 -7.93 -1.10
C ALA A 68 -6.41 -8.51 -2.44
N LEU A 69 -5.38 -7.91 -3.06
CA LEU A 69 -4.81 -8.39 -4.32
C LEU A 69 -4.25 -9.81 -4.19
N ARG A 70 -3.53 -10.12 -3.11
CA ARG A 70 -3.09 -11.49 -2.80
C ARG A 70 -4.27 -12.47 -2.70
N SER A 71 -5.36 -12.07 -2.06
CA SER A 71 -6.55 -12.91 -1.92
C SER A 71 -7.21 -13.17 -3.28
N MET A 72 -7.24 -12.16 -4.15
CA MET A 72 -7.73 -12.26 -5.53
C MET A 72 -6.87 -13.21 -6.37
N LEU A 73 -5.53 -13.08 -6.28
CA LEU A 73 -4.58 -13.90 -7.04
C LEU A 73 -4.52 -15.34 -6.53
N ASN A 74 -4.97 -15.61 -5.31
CA ASN A 74 -5.20 -16.96 -4.80
C ASN A 74 -6.55 -17.50 -5.31
N HIS A 75 -6.73 -17.53 -6.62
CA HIS A 75 -7.89 -18.07 -7.31
C HIS A 75 -7.42 -19.17 -8.28
N PRO A 76 -8.14 -20.31 -8.40
CA PRO A 76 -7.70 -21.43 -9.23
C PRO A 76 -7.69 -21.11 -10.73
N ASP A 77 -8.59 -20.23 -11.18
CA ASP A 77 -8.62 -19.72 -12.56
C ASP A 77 -7.56 -18.62 -12.76
N LYS A 78 -6.73 -18.81 -13.80
CA LYS A 78 -5.63 -17.92 -14.15
C LYS A 78 -6.08 -16.59 -14.75
N THR A 79 -7.34 -16.46 -15.18
CA THR A 79 -7.86 -15.23 -15.81
C THR A 79 -7.67 -13.98 -14.95
N ILE A 80 -7.81 -14.11 -13.62
CA ILE A 80 -7.56 -13.01 -12.67
C ILE A 80 -6.07 -12.63 -12.64
N ALA A 81 -5.18 -13.61 -12.68
CA ALA A 81 -3.74 -13.39 -12.72
C ALA A 81 -3.31 -12.74 -14.05
N GLU A 82 -3.81 -13.24 -15.18
CA GLU A 82 -3.56 -12.68 -16.51
C GLU A 82 -4.02 -11.23 -16.63
N ARG A 83 -5.18 -10.92 -16.04
CA ARG A 83 -5.68 -9.55 -15.96
C ARG A 83 -4.79 -8.66 -15.11
N CYS A 84 -4.30 -9.16 -13.97
CA CYS A 84 -3.33 -8.43 -13.14
C CYS A 84 -2.04 -8.12 -13.91
N VAL A 85 -1.51 -9.09 -14.67
CA VAL A 85 -0.34 -8.86 -15.53
C VAL A 85 -0.64 -7.83 -16.62
N SER A 86 -1.80 -7.92 -17.26
CA SER A 86 -2.24 -6.98 -18.31
C SER A 86 -2.44 -5.56 -17.79
N ALA A 87 -2.69 -5.40 -16.49
CA ALA A 87 -2.83 -4.11 -15.80
C ALA A 87 -1.51 -3.61 -15.18
N ASP A 88 -0.35 -4.07 -15.67
CA ASP A 88 0.99 -3.74 -15.16
C ASP A 88 1.24 -4.17 -13.70
N GLY A 89 0.50 -5.14 -13.17
CA GLY A 89 0.55 -5.53 -11.76
C GLY A 89 1.95 -5.95 -11.28
N VAL A 90 2.72 -6.66 -12.11
CA VAL A 90 4.10 -7.04 -11.81
C VAL A 90 4.99 -5.81 -11.62
N LYS A 91 4.85 -4.82 -12.51
CA LYS A 91 5.62 -3.58 -12.45
C LYS A 91 5.26 -2.75 -11.21
N VAL A 92 3.98 -2.74 -10.82
CA VAL A 92 3.50 -2.08 -9.60
C VAL A 92 4.09 -2.74 -8.35
N GLU A 93 4.08 -4.07 -8.26
CA GLU A 93 4.70 -4.81 -7.16
C GLU A 93 6.20 -4.48 -7.00
N PHE A 94 6.97 -4.53 -8.08
CA PHE A 94 8.39 -4.13 -8.05
C PHE A 94 8.58 -2.69 -7.55
N ARG A 95 7.72 -1.77 -7.98
CA ARG A 95 7.79 -0.36 -7.57
C ARG A 95 7.53 -0.19 -6.07
N ILE A 96 6.61 -0.95 -5.50
CA ILE A 96 6.31 -0.91 -4.06
C ILE A 96 7.47 -1.49 -3.25
N ILE A 97 8.05 -2.60 -3.69
CA ILE A 97 9.23 -3.19 -3.05
C ILE A 97 10.37 -2.15 -2.98
N ILE A 98 10.62 -1.44 -4.08
CA ILE A 98 11.64 -0.37 -4.13
C ILE A 98 11.26 0.77 -3.18
N LYS A 99 10.01 1.25 -3.20
CA LYS A 99 9.53 2.30 -2.27
C LYS A 99 9.74 1.91 -0.81
N LEU A 100 9.39 0.68 -0.43
CA LEU A 100 9.57 0.17 0.93
C LEU A 100 11.06 0.11 1.30
N GLN A 101 11.93 -0.35 0.39
CA GLN A 101 13.37 -0.33 0.61
C GLN A 101 13.92 1.09 0.82
N SER A 102 13.50 2.06 0.01
CA SER A 102 13.89 3.47 0.17
C SER A 102 13.42 4.05 1.50
N PHE A 103 12.18 3.74 1.91
CA PHE A 103 11.65 4.16 3.21
C PHE A 103 12.46 3.58 4.38
N PHE A 104 12.79 2.29 4.36
CA PHE A 104 13.63 1.67 5.39
C PHE A 104 15.02 2.33 5.47
N LEU A 105 15.60 2.73 4.33
CA LEU A 105 16.85 3.48 4.31
C LEU A 105 16.69 4.86 4.94
N GLU A 106 15.62 5.58 4.63
CA GLU A 106 15.36 6.92 5.19
C GLU A 106 15.15 6.90 6.71
N VAL A 107 14.35 5.96 7.22
CA VAL A 107 14.14 5.76 8.66
C VAL A 107 15.46 5.45 9.35
N ARG A 108 16.29 4.58 8.76
CA ARG A 108 17.62 4.24 9.28
C ARG A 108 18.55 5.46 9.31
N TRP A 109 18.51 6.32 8.29
CA TRP A 109 19.27 7.58 8.26
C TRP A 109 18.80 8.56 9.33
N LYS A 110 17.49 8.78 9.49
CA LYS A 110 16.92 9.64 10.54
C LYS A 110 17.30 9.15 11.94
N MET A 111 17.26 7.84 12.16
CA MET A 111 17.66 7.25 13.44
C MET A 111 19.15 7.46 13.72
N ARG A 112 20.02 7.31 12.71
CA ARG A 112 21.45 7.64 12.85
C ARG A 112 21.68 9.12 13.16
N ALA A 113 21.01 10.02 12.45
CA ALA A 113 21.14 11.46 12.67
C ALA A 113 20.74 11.86 14.10
N ASN A 114 19.61 11.34 14.60
CA ASN A 114 19.17 11.55 15.98
C ASN A 114 20.16 11.01 17.02
N ILE A 115 20.78 9.85 16.75
CA ILE A 115 21.80 9.28 17.65
C ILE A 115 23.04 10.19 17.66
N CYS A 116 23.53 10.63 16.49
CA CYS A 116 24.67 11.54 16.41
C CYS A 116 24.42 12.87 17.12
N GLU A 117 23.23 13.46 16.96
CA GLU A 117 22.86 14.70 17.64
C GLU A 117 22.82 14.53 19.17
N LYS A 118 22.27 13.40 19.66
CA LYS A 118 22.26 13.09 21.10
C LYS A 118 23.66 12.88 21.64
N ILE A 119 24.53 12.17 20.92
CA ILE A 119 25.93 11.97 21.32
C ILE A 119 26.66 13.31 21.41
N SER A 120 26.51 14.17 20.39
CA SER A 120 27.12 15.52 20.38
C SER A 120 26.74 16.32 21.63
N LYS A 121 25.45 16.32 22.00
CA LYS A 121 24.96 17.04 23.20
C LYS A 121 25.55 16.50 24.50
N ILE A 122 25.79 15.18 24.58
CA ILE A 122 26.43 14.55 25.75
C ILE A 122 27.90 14.96 25.84
N THR A 123 28.64 14.89 24.72
CA THR A 123 30.05 15.30 24.69
C THR A 123 30.23 16.79 24.98
N ASP A 124 29.29 17.65 24.55
CA ASP A 124 29.32 19.09 24.85
C ASP A 124 29.02 19.38 26.33
N THR A 125 28.19 18.55 26.99
CA THR A 125 27.90 18.70 28.44
C THR A 125 29.02 18.16 29.32
N GLU A 126 29.73 17.10 28.90
CA GLU A 126 30.92 16.62 29.62
C GLU A 126 32.09 17.62 29.54
N LEU A 127 32.30 18.29 28.41
CA LEU A 127 33.33 19.35 28.26
C LEU A 127 33.08 20.58 29.15
N LEU A 128 31.83 20.86 29.52
CA LEU A 128 31.45 21.90 30.48
C LEU A 128 31.62 21.47 31.94
N PHE A 129 31.59 20.15 32.22
CA PHE A 129 31.73 19.61 33.58
C PHE A 129 33.19 19.46 34.04
N TRP A 130 34.13 19.50 33.10
CA TRP A 130 35.58 19.42 33.33
C TRP A 130 36.33 20.76 33.14
N ARG A 131 35.62 21.90 33.14
CA ARG A 131 36.17 23.26 33.19
C ARG A 131 35.84 23.92 34.52
#